data_AF-A5WDF9-F1
#
_entry.id   AF-A5WDF9-F1
#
_cell.length_a   1.000
_cell.length_b   1.000
_cell.length_c   1.000
_cell.angle_alpha   90.00
_cell.angle_beta   90.00
_cell.angle_gamma   90.00
#
_symmetry.space_group_name_H-M   'P 1'
#
loop_
_entity.id
_entity.type
_entity.pdbx_description
1 polymer ?
#
loop_
_entity_poly.entity_id
_entity_poly.type
_entity_poly.pdbx_seq_one_letter_code
_entity_poly.pdbx_strand_id
1 'polypeptide(L)'
;MKILSALATLLLITGLSACNAPEHDPNILYSDEHKDPIKQLEIDKVPAGNMPYQKLFYVPVYSNIYVDEDNPKVMLSATLSIRNTSLSHKIYITKIDYYNTKGDYVRPYLTKSIELPPMGTLNYIVEKLDDTGGDGANFVVAVESSEKKTKPLVETIMIGTFSNKGFSFTGQATTIEDSGGKNYFGTK
;
A
#
# COMPACT_ATOMS: atom_id res chain seq x y z
N MET A 1 -61.09 37.51 28.31
CA MET A 1 -61.29 37.05 26.92
C MET A 1 -60.29 37.75 26.01
N LYS A 2 -59.14 37.11 25.76
CA LYS A 2 -58.32 37.11 24.53
C LYS A 2 -56.99 36.43 24.87
N ILE A 3 -56.83 35.26 24.27
CA ILE A 3 -55.69 34.35 24.28
C ILE A 3 -54.77 34.77 23.11
N LEU A 4 -53.53 34.27 23.09
CA LEU A 4 -52.42 34.40 22.11
C LEU A 4 -51.40 35.50 22.47
N SER A 5 -50.08 35.29 22.41
CA SER A 5 -49.26 34.17 21.94
C SER A 5 -47.78 34.45 22.21
N ALA A 6 -47.00 33.37 22.35
CA ALA A 6 -45.59 33.24 21.94
C ALA A 6 -44.53 34.01 22.78
N LEU A 7 -43.33 33.51 23.04
CA LEU A 7 -42.62 32.36 22.50
C LEU A 7 -41.55 31.96 23.53
N ALA A 8 -41.56 30.70 23.96
CA ALA A 8 -40.53 30.14 24.83
C ALA A 8 -39.27 29.85 23.99
N THR A 9 -38.18 30.58 24.23
CA THR A 9 -36.86 30.27 23.69
C THR A 9 -36.26 29.09 24.45
N LEU A 10 -36.60 27.88 24.01
CA LEU A 10 -35.87 26.66 24.34
C LEU A 10 -34.69 26.56 23.37
N LEU A 11 -33.51 26.99 23.81
CA LEU A 11 -32.26 26.86 23.06
C LEU A 11 -31.84 25.38 23.06
N LEU A 12 -32.34 24.62 22.09
CA LEU A 12 -31.95 23.24 21.84
C LEU A 12 -30.57 23.25 21.20
N ILE A 13 -29.52 23.13 22.01
CA ILE A 13 -28.15 22.88 21.54
C ILE A 13 -28.15 21.45 20.99
N THR A 14 -28.50 21.32 19.71
CA THR A 14 -28.30 20.10 18.95
C THR A 14 -26.80 20.01 18.67
N GLY A 15 -26.15 19.05 19.33
CA GLY A 15 -24.77 18.70 19.05
C GLY A 15 -24.66 18.33 17.57
N LEU A 16 -23.90 19.12 16.82
CA LEU A 16 -23.35 18.70 15.55
C LEU A 16 -22.39 17.57 15.87
N SER A 17 -22.89 16.34 15.87
CA SER A 17 -22.05 15.16 15.76
C SER A 17 -21.23 15.34 14.49
N ALA A 18 -19.94 15.59 14.65
CA ALA A 18 -19.00 15.59 13.56
C ALA A 18 -19.10 14.24 12.87
N CYS A 19 -19.70 14.22 11.68
CA CYS A 19 -19.47 13.14 10.74
C CYS A 19 -17.97 13.19 10.43
N ASN A 20 -17.18 12.29 11.02
CA ASN A 20 -15.86 12.03 10.50
C ASN A 20 -16.04 11.66 9.02
N ALA A 21 -15.30 12.34 8.14
CA ALA A 21 -15.34 12.02 6.73
C ALA A 21 -15.05 10.51 6.56
N PRO A 22 -15.76 9.81 5.67
CA PRO A 22 -15.49 8.40 5.42
C PRO A 22 -14.00 8.24 5.07
N GLU A 23 -13.33 7.34 5.76
CA GLU A 23 -11.92 7.03 5.52
C GLU A 23 -11.80 6.43 4.11
N HIS A 24 -11.20 7.19 3.19
CA HIS A 24 -11.08 6.85 1.77
C HIS A 24 -9.74 6.13 1.49
N ASP A 25 -9.33 5.23 2.39
CA ASP A 25 -8.20 4.35 2.15
C ASP A 25 -8.72 3.04 1.54
N PRO A 26 -8.33 2.69 0.30
CA PRO A 26 -8.77 1.46 -0.35
C PRO A 26 -8.40 0.21 0.46
N ASN A 27 -7.31 0.22 1.22
CA ASN A 27 -6.88 -0.92 2.03
C ASN A 27 -7.80 -1.17 3.23
N ILE A 28 -8.52 -0.14 3.70
CA ILE A 28 -9.52 -0.25 4.77
C ILE A 28 -10.89 -0.58 4.16
N LEU A 29 -11.28 0.15 3.11
CA LEU A 29 -12.58 0.02 2.46
C LEU A 29 -12.83 -1.41 1.93
N TYR A 30 -11.79 -2.08 1.44
CA TYR A 30 -11.90 -3.44 0.89
C TYR A 30 -11.53 -4.54 1.89
N SER A 31 -11.31 -4.21 3.17
CA SER A 31 -11.03 -5.20 4.21
C SER A 31 -12.33 -5.81 4.76
N ASP A 32 -12.34 -7.12 5.02
CA ASP A 32 -13.54 -7.84 5.49
C ASP A 32 -14.10 -7.26 6.81
N GLU A 33 -13.23 -6.76 7.68
CA GLU A 33 -13.59 -6.20 8.99
C GLU A 33 -13.66 -4.67 9.01
N HIS A 34 -13.46 -3.99 7.87
CA HIS A 34 -13.26 -2.53 7.81
C HIS A 34 -12.17 -2.03 8.78
N LYS A 35 -11.21 -2.90 9.07
CA LYS A 35 -10.02 -2.59 9.86
C LYS A 35 -8.85 -2.58 8.92
N ASP A 36 -7.98 -1.60 9.12
CA ASP A 36 -6.72 -1.52 8.39
C ASP A 36 -5.89 -2.80 8.61
N PRO A 37 -5.74 -3.65 7.57
CA PRO A 37 -4.99 -4.89 7.68
C PRO A 37 -3.49 -4.64 7.81
N ILE A 38 -3.01 -3.48 7.35
CA ILE A 38 -1.61 -3.08 7.45
C ILE A 38 -1.28 -2.69 8.90
N LYS A 39 -2.13 -1.86 9.54
CA LYS A 39 -1.90 -1.43 10.94
C LYS A 39 -1.77 -2.59 11.92
N GLN A 40 -2.43 -3.72 11.65
CA GLN A 40 -2.34 -4.92 12.49
C GLN A 40 -0.97 -5.60 12.43
N LEU A 41 -0.19 -5.34 11.37
CA LEU A 41 1.15 -5.89 11.15
C LEU A 41 2.25 -4.88 11.52
N GLU A 42 1.90 -3.62 11.81
CA GLU A 42 2.86 -2.59 12.16
C GLU A 42 3.57 -2.91 13.48
N ILE A 43 4.88 -2.67 13.48
CA ILE A 43 5.73 -2.73 14.65
C ILE A 43 6.51 -1.41 14.77
N ASP A 44 6.69 -0.93 15.99
CA ASP A 44 7.41 0.33 16.22
C ASP A 44 8.91 0.20 15.94
N LYS A 45 9.47 -0.99 16.13
CA LYS A 45 10.89 -1.26 15.89
C LYS A 45 11.12 -2.72 15.53
N VAL A 46 11.89 -2.96 14.48
CA VAL A 46 12.39 -4.31 14.16
C VAL A 46 13.24 -4.82 15.34
N PRO A 47 13.07 -6.09 15.76
CA PRO A 47 13.84 -6.67 16.85
C PRO A 47 15.35 -6.49 16.66
N ALA A 48 16.04 -6.04 17.72
CA ALA A 48 17.49 -5.93 17.70
C ALA A 48 18.12 -7.33 17.55
N GLY A 49 19.02 -7.48 16.59
CA GLY A 49 19.66 -8.76 16.32
C GLY A 49 20.40 -8.76 15.00
N ASN A 50 21.09 -9.87 14.73
CA ASN A 50 21.70 -10.08 13.43
C ASN A 50 20.61 -10.40 12.39
N MET A 51 20.50 -9.58 11.34
CA MET A 51 19.63 -9.80 10.19
C MET A 51 20.48 -10.24 8.98
N PRO A 52 20.89 -11.51 8.88
CA PRO A 52 21.77 -11.98 7.81
C PRO A 52 21.09 -11.98 6.43
N TYR A 53 19.76 -11.85 6.38
CA TYR A 53 19.02 -11.64 5.14
C TYR A 53 18.53 -10.20 5.09
N GLN A 54 19.05 -9.45 4.13
CA GLN A 54 18.64 -8.09 3.80
C GLN A 54 18.63 -7.96 2.28
N LYS A 55 17.46 -7.69 1.69
CA LYS A 55 17.27 -7.62 0.23
C LYS A 55 16.31 -6.51 -0.17
N LEU A 56 16.69 -5.78 -1.21
CA LEU A 56 15.83 -4.82 -1.88
C LEU A 56 15.20 -5.46 -3.11
N PHE A 57 13.92 -5.19 -3.29
CA PHE A 57 13.13 -5.65 -4.43
C PHE A 57 12.63 -4.42 -5.19
N TYR A 58 13.04 -4.30 -6.44
CA TYR A 58 12.38 -3.45 -7.43
C TYR A 58 11.15 -4.18 -7.95
N VAL A 59 9.98 -3.57 -7.85
CA VAL A 59 8.72 -4.19 -8.27
C VAL A 59 8.02 -3.26 -9.26
N PRO A 60 7.91 -3.63 -10.55
CA PRO A 60 7.26 -2.78 -11.53
C PRO A 60 5.75 -2.69 -11.25
N VAL A 61 5.17 -1.51 -11.44
CA VAL A 61 3.72 -1.30 -11.32
C VAL A 61 3.28 -0.26 -12.35
N TYR A 62 2.10 -0.43 -12.89
CA TYR A 62 1.60 0.40 -13.98
C TYR A 62 0.27 1.01 -13.56
N SER A 63 0.18 2.34 -13.48
CA SER A 63 -1.11 3.00 -13.31
C SER A 63 -1.88 3.05 -14.63
N ASN A 64 -1.17 2.96 -15.76
CA ASN A 64 -1.76 2.86 -17.09
C ASN A 64 -0.86 2.11 -18.06
N ILE A 65 -1.47 1.55 -19.11
CA ILE A 65 -0.79 0.94 -20.26
C ILE A 65 -1.39 1.43 -21.58
N TYR A 66 -0.62 1.28 -22.65
CA TYR A 66 -1.03 1.66 -24.00
C TYR A 66 -1.82 0.55 -24.69
N VAL A 67 -2.86 0.91 -25.45
CA VAL A 67 -3.75 -0.06 -26.12
C VAL A 67 -3.87 0.21 -27.63
N ASP A 68 -4.53 1.29 -28.03
CA ASP A 68 -4.72 1.64 -29.44
C ASP A 68 -4.78 3.16 -29.67
N GLU A 69 -4.89 3.59 -30.92
CA GLU A 69 -4.91 5.02 -31.28
C GLU A 69 -6.14 5.76 -30.74
N ASP A 70 -7.30 5.10 -30.71
CA ASP A 70 -8.57 5.68 -30.25
C ASP A 70 -8.64 5.78 -28.72
N ASN A 71 -7.95 4.88 -28.02
CA ASN A 71 -7.85 4.79 -26.57
C ASN A 71 -6.39 4.59 -26.17
N PRO A 72 -5.59 5.67 -26.21
CA PRO A 72 -4.15 5.59 -26.07
C PRO A 72 -3.71 5.03 -24.72
N LYS A 73 -4.57 5.11 -23.68
CA LYS A 73 -4.25 4.63 -22.34
C LYS A 73 -5.44 3.99 -21.65
N VAL A 74 -5.20 2.86 -21.00
CA VAL A 74 -6.14 2.22 -20.07
C VAL A 74 -5.59 2.32 -18.66
N MET A 75 -6.38 2.94 -17.76
CA MET A 75 -6.05 3.04 -16.35
C MET A 75 -6.22 1.69 -15.64
N LEU A 76 -5.33 1.40 -14.69
CA LEU A 76 -5.23 0.12 -14.00
C LEU A 76 -5.34 0.33 -12.50
N SER A 77 -6.11 -0.52 -11.83
CA SER A 77 -5.92 -0.71 -10.39
C SER A 77 -4.75 -1.66 -10.19
N ALA A 78 -3.90 -1.41 -9.19
CA ALA A 78 -2.75 -2.25 -8.92
C ALA A 78 -2.67 -2.64 -7.45
N THR A 79 -2.26 -3.88 -7.20
CA THR A 79 -2.01 -4.38 -5.85
C THR A 79 -0.56 -4.84 -5.75
N LEU A 80 0.24 -4.21 -4.90
CA LEU A 80 1.52 -4.76 -4.46
C LEU A 80 1.22 -5.87 -3.44
N SER A 81 1.72 -7.08 -3.69
CA SER A 81 1.59 -8.22 -2.77
C SER A 81 2.96 -8.70 -2.33
N ILE A 82 3.16 -8.76 -1.01
CA ILE A 82 4.37 -9.26 -0.36
C ILE A 82 3.96 -10.45 0.50
N ARG A 83 4.52 -11.62 0.21
CA ARG A 83 4.17 -12.88 0.87
C ARG A 83 5.38 -13.49 1.54
N ASN A 84 5.24 -13.78 2.82
CA ASN A 84 6.21 -14.59 3.54
C ASN A 84 6.02 -16.06 3.15
N THR A 85 7.01 -16.67 2.50
CA THR A 85 6.96 -18.08 2.08
C THR A 85 7.51 -19.03 3.13
N SER A 86 8.01 -18.50 4.25
CA SER A 86 8.50 -19.29 5.38
C SER A 86 7.35 -19.87 6.18
N LEU A 87 7.44 -21.17 6.50
CA LEU A 87 6.47 -21.89 7.32
C LEU A 87 6.63 -21.61 8.82
N SER A 88 7.78 -21.12 9.26
CA SER A 88 8.11 -21.02 10.70
C SER A 88 8.75 -19.70 11.12
N HIS A 89 9.25 -18.90 10.18
CA HIS A 89 10.00 -17.68 10.50
C HIS A 89 9.28 -16.45 9.97
N LYS A 90 9.36 -15.37 10.75
CA LYS A 90 8.85 -14.05 10.39
C LYS A 90 9.81 -13.35 9.45
N ILE A 91 9.29 -12.39 8.70
CA ILE A 91 10.09 -11.43 7.92
C ILE A 91 9.64 -10.01 8.28
N TYR A 92 10.54 -9.05 8.06
CA TYR A 92 10.29 -7.65 8.36
C TYR A 92 10.35 -6.84 7.08
N ILE A 93 9.35 -6.00 6.84
CA ILE A 93 9.36 -5.03 5.74
C ILE A 93 9.63 -3.67 6.35
N THR A 94 10.78 -3.09 6.04
CA THR A 94 11.25 -1.85 6.68
C THR A 94 10.85 -0.60 5.91
N LYS A 95 10.77 -0.71 4.58
CA LYS A 95 10.38 0.37 3.67
C LYS A 95 9.63 -0.16 2.45
N ILE A 96 8.70 0.65 1.97
CA ILE A 96 8.07 0.52 0.66
C ILE A 96 8.04 1.94 0.09
N ASP A 97 8.90 2.21 -0.89
CA ASP A 97 9.00 3.50 -1.54
C ASP A 97 8.40 3.43 -2.94
N TYR A 98 7.68 4.47 -3.35
CA TYR A 98 7.04 4.53 -4.66
C TYR A 98 7.71 5.57 -5.56
N TYR A 99 7.97 5.20 -6.80
CA TYR A 99 8.59 6.03 -7.82
C TYR A 99 7.74 6.08 -9.09
N ASN A 100 7.76 7.22 -9.78
CA ASN A 100 7.05 7.40 -11.04
C ASN A 100 7.89 6.94 -12.26
N THR A 101 7.30 7.00 -13.46
CA THR A 101 7.97 6.67 -14.74
C THR A 101 9.31 7.40 -14.94
N LYS A 102 9.46 8.62 -14.42
CA LYS A 102 10.69 9.42 -14.57
C LYS A 102 11.79 9.01 -13.58
N GLY A 103 11.47 8.13 -12.63
CA GLY A 103 12.38 7.75 -11.54
C GLY A 103 12.35 8.71 -10.36
N ASP A 104 11.39 9.65 -10.31
CA ASP A 104 11.24 10.54 -9.17
C ASP A 104 10.60 9.79 -8.01
N TYR A 105 11.11 10.02 -6.79
CA TYR A 105 10.47 9.53 -5.58
C TYR A 105 9.15 10.27 -5.36
N VAL A 106 8.05 9.52 -5.30
CA VAL A 106 6.71 10.07 -5.12
C VAL A 106 6.34 10.14 -3.65
N ARG A 107 6.38 8.99 -2.95
CA ARG A 107 5.98 8.89 -1.54
C ARG A 107 6.42 7.56 -0.89
N PRO A 108 6.50 7.51 0.45
CA PRO A 108 6.58 6.24 1.16
C PRO A 108 5.19 5.64 1.34
N TYR A 109 5.12 4.32 1.45
CA TYR A 109 3.91 3.56 1.77
C TYR A 109 3.93 2.99 3.20
N LEU A 110 5.09 3.05 3.86
CA LEU A 110 5.25 2.66 5.27
C LEU A 110 5.66 3.85 6.12
N THR A 111 4.94 4.05 7.22
CA THR A 111 5.37 4.95 8.31
C THR A 111 6.05 4.16 9.43
N LYS A 112 5.66 2.90 9.62
CA LYS A 112 6.25 1.92 10.54
C LYS A 112 6.68 0.67 9.78
N SER A 113 7.61 -0.09 10.37
CA SER A 113 7.98 -1.38 9.81
C SER A 113 6.84 -2.39 10.00
N ILE A 114 6.77 -3.38 9.12
CA ILE A 114 5.78 -4.45 9.18
C ILE A 114 6.47 -5.73 9.64
N GLU A 115 5.89 -6.43 10.63
CA GLU A 115 6.21 -7.81 10.92
C GLU A 115 5.24 -8.73 10.17
N LEU A 116 5.75 -9.48 9.19
CA LEU A 116 4.93 -10.43 8.46
C LEU A 116 5.11 -11.84 9.05
N PRO A 117 4.04 -12.45 9.60
CA PRO A 117 4.12 -13.76 10.23
C PRO A 117 4.47 -14.85 9.20
N PRO A 118 4.84 -16.07 9.64
CA PRO A 118 4.98 -17.20 8.73
C PRO A 118 3.73 -17.37 7.87
N MET A 119 3.91 -17.56 6.57
CA MET A 119 2.83 -17.63 5.58
C MET A 119 1.93 -16.39 5.46
N GLY A 120 2.27 -15.30 6.16
CA GLY A 120 1.55 -14.02 6.12
C GLY A 120 1.67 -13.32 4.78
N THR A 121 0.68 -12.47 4.48
CA THR A 121 0.62 -11.65 3.27
C THR A 121 0.31 -10.20 3.63
N LEU A 122 1.03 -9.28 3.00
CA LEU A 122 0.79 -7.85 3.04
C LEU A 122 0.39 -7.42 1.63
N ASN A 123 -0.75 -6.76 1.52
CA ASN A 123 -1.23 -6.19 0.26
C ASN A 123 -1.35 -4.67 0.41
N TYR A 124 -0.94 -3.97 -0.64
CA TYR A 124 -1.13 -2.53 -0.80
C TYR A 124 -1.80 -2.22 -2.11
N ILE A 125 -2.91 -1.50 -2.05
CA ILE A 125 -3.71 -1.13 -3.22
C ILE A 125 -3.32 0.29 -3.67
N VAL A 126 -3.02 0.42 -4.95
CA VAL A 126 -2.94 1.68 -5.68
C VAL A 126 -4.22 1.80 -6.49
N GLU A 127 -5.01 2.83 -6.20
CA GLU A 127 -6.31 3.01 -6.84
C GLU A 127 -6.17 3.30 -8.33
N LYS A 128 -7.17 2.89 -9.10
CA LYS A 128 -7.21 3.08 -10.56
C LYS A 128 -7.07 4.55 -11.00
N LEU A 129 -7.52 5.49 -10.18
CA LEU A 129 -7.49 6.91 -10.47
C LEU A 129 -6.20 7.60 -10.01
N ASP A 130 -5.28 6.87 -9.39
CA ASP A 130 -3.96 7.38 -9.05
C ASP A 130 -3.05 7.33 -10.28
N ASP A 131 -2.90 8.49 -10.93
CA ASP A 131 -2.04 8.66 -12.10
C ASP A 131 -0.62 9.13 -11.77
N THR A 132 -0.29 9.30 -10.47
CA THR A 132 0.98 9.89 -10.03
C THR A 132 2.21 9.06 -10.41
N GLY A 133 2.03 7.75 -10.62
CA GLY A 133 3.08 6.84 -11.04
C GLY A 133 3.37 6.84 -12.54
N GLY A 134 2.33 6.82 -13.36
CA GLY A 134 2.44 6.60 -14.80
C GLY A 134 2.61 5.14 -15.24
N ASP A 135 3.09 4.97 -16.47
CA ASP A 135 3.29 3.73 -17.23
C ASP A 135 4.62 3.01 -16.97
N GLY A 136 5.47 3.53 -16.09
CA GLY A 136 6.76 2.96 -15.72
C GLY A 136 7.04 3.09 -14.22
N ALA A 137 6.00 3.20 -13.41
CA ALA A 137 6.12 3.32 -11.97
C ALA A 137 6.72 2.05 -11.35
N ASN A 138 7.23 2.18 -10.13
CA ASN A 138 7.80 1.05 -9.41
C ASN A 138 7.76 1.25 -7.90
N PHE A 139 7.78 0.13 -7.19
CA PHE A 139 8.07 0.07 -5.77
C PHE A 139 9.52 -0.36 -5.53
N VAL A 140 10.12 0.19 -4.49
CA VAL A 140 11.31 -0.38 -3.85
C VAL A 140 10.90 -0.89 -2.47
N VAL A 141 10.96 -2.22 -2.30
CA VAL A 141 10.57 -2.91 -1.07
C VAL A 141 11.83 -3.43 -0.38
N ALA A 142 12.01 -3.05 0.88
CA ALA A 142 13.10 -3.51 1.72
C ALA A 142 12.62 -4.61 2.67
N VAL A 143 13.23 -5.80 2.55
CA VAL A 143 12.89 -6.96 3.38
C VAL A 143 14.12 -7.43 4.15
N GLU A 144 13.95 -7.65 5.44
CA GLU A 144 14.95 -8.26 6.29
C GLU A 144 14.42 -9.42 7.14
N SER A 145 15.32 -10.32 7.54
CA SER A 145 15.00 -11.49 8.35
C SER A 145 16.22 -12.00 9.11
N SER A 146 15.97 -12.59 10.27
CA SER A 146 16.97 -13.33 11.04
C SER A 146 17.43 -14.61 10.32
N GLU A 147 16.64 -15.09 9.35
CA GLU A 147 16.92 -16.31 8.60
C GLU A 147 17.59 -16.05 7.25
N LYS A 148 18.79 -16.61 7.06
CA LYS A 148 19.60 -16.39 5.84
C LYS A 148 18.96 -16.93 4.56
N LYS A 149 18.10 -17.96 4.64
CA LYS A 149 17.52 -18.67 3.48
C LYS A 149 16.09 -18.24 3.15
N THR A 150 15.64 -17.11 3.68
CA THR A 150 14.31 -16.53 3.38
C THR A 150 14.16 -16.23 1.88
N LYS A 151 12.96 -16.47 1.34
CA LYS A 151 12.63 -16.27 -0.09
C LYS A 151 11.22 -15.69 -0.24
N PRO A 152 10.99 -14.42 0.14
CA PRO A 152 9.66 -13.84 0.04
C PRO A 152 9.23 -13.81 -1.43
N LEU A 153 7.93 -13.91 -1.68
CA LEU A 153 7.36 -13.61 -2.99
C LEU A 153 6.91 -12.15 -2.96
N VAL A 154 7.43 -11.36 -3.90
CA VAL A 154 7.07 -9.95 -4.06
C VAL A 154 6.63 -9.75 -5.50
N GLU A 155 5.39 -9.31 -5.68
CA GLU A 155 4.79 -9.14 -7.00
C GLU A 155 3.76 -8.01 -6.98
N THR A 156 3.37 -7.56 -8.17
CA THR A 156 2.24 -6.68 -8.38
C THR A 156 1.19 -7.41 -9.20
N ILE A 157 -0.08 -7.14 -8.92
CA ILE A 157 -1.22 -7.60 -9.72
C ILE A 157 -1.91 -6.35 -10.28
N MET A 158 -1.95 -6.23 -11.59
CA MET A 158 -2.63 -5.12 -12.29
C MET A 158 -3.93 -5.64 -12.88
N ILE A 159 -5.01 -4.89 -12.66
CA ILE A 159 -6.34 -5.21 -13.18
C ILE A 159 -6.85 -4.00 -13.97
N GLY A 160 -7.22 -4.28 -15.22
CA GLY A 160 -7.74 -3.28 -16.16
C GLY A 160 -9.05 -3.71 -16.78
N THR A 161 -9.86 -2.71 -17.11
CA THR A 161 -11.06 -2.89 -17.94
C THR A 161 -10.98 -1.95 -19.13
N PHE A 162 -11.21 -2.49 -20.32
CA PHE A 162 -11.24 -1.76 -21.56
C PHE A 162 -12.47 -2.14 -22.36
N SER A 163 -13.38 -1.17 -22.56
CA SER A 163 -14.70 -1.41 -23.15
C SER A 163 -15.43 -2.56 -22.43
N ASN A 164 -15.79 -3.64 -23.11
CA ASN A 164 -16.41 -4.83 -22.52
C ASN A 164 -15.42 -5.96 -22.16
N LYS A 165 -14.11 -5.68 -22.08
CA LYS A 165 -13.07 -6.67 -21.79
C LYS A 165 -12.40 -6.36 -20.47
N GLY A 166 -12.24 -7.38 -19.63
CA GLY A 166 -11.41 -7.34 -18.44
C GLY A 166 -10.12 -8.11 -18.67
N PHE A 167 -9.02 -7.64 -18.08
CA PHE A 167 -7.73 -8.32 -18.13
C PHE A 167 -6.98 -8.11 -16.83
N SER A 168 -6.05 -9.03 -16.55
CA SER A 168 -5.10 -8.89 -15.46
C SER A 168 -3.75 -9.47 -15.85
N PHE A 169 -2.71 -8.96 -15.23
CA PHE A 169 -1.34 -9.45 -15.40
C PHE A 169 -0.55 -9.15 -14.13
N THR A 170 0.57 -9.84 -13.96
CA THR A 170 1.44 -9.66 -12.80
C THR A 170 2.79 -9.07 -13.19
N GLY A 171 3.38 -8.30 -12.28
CA GLY A 171 4.76 -7.83 -12.34
C GLY A 171 5.59 -8.56 -11.29
N GLN A 172 6.69 -9.18 -11.70
CA GLN A 172 7.59 -9.87 -10.77
C GLN A 172 8.69 -8.95 -10.30
N ALA A 173 9.06 -9.07 -9.02
CA ALA A 173 10.15 -8.30 -8.47
C ALA A 173 11.53 -8.75 -9.01
N THR A 174 12.45 -7.79 -9.11
CA THR A 174 13.89 -8.02 -9.34
C THR A 174 14.68 -7.55 -8.12
N THR A 175 15.65 -8.34 -7.68
CA THR A 175 16.53 -7.93 -6.57
C THR A 175 17.53 -6.87 -7.03
N ILE A 176 17.68 -5.81 -6.23
CA ILE A 176 18.65 -4.73 -6.45
C ILE A 176 19.56 -4.53 -5.23
N GLU A 177 20.63 -3.76 -5.40
CA GLU A 177 21.57 -3.41 -4.32
C GLU A 177 21.26 -2.03 -3.74
N ASP A 178 21.46 -1.87 -2.42
CA ASP A 178 21.40 -0.56 -1.76
C ASP A 178 22.67 0.24 -2.10
N SER A 179 22.64 0.90 -3.25
CA SER A 179 23.78 1.68 -3.78
C SER A 179 23.58 3.20 -3.62
N GLY A 180 22.41 3.64 -3.16
CA GLY A 180 21.98 5.04 -3.20
C GLY A 180 22.09 5.83 -1.89
N GLY A 181 22.67 5.25 -0.83
CA GLY A 181 22.78 5.92 0.47
C GLY A 181 21.44 6.21 1.17
N LYS A 182 20.34 5.57 0.71
CA LYS A 182 18.99 5.75 1.27
C LYS A 182 18.74 4.96 2.56
N ASN A 183 19.73 4.18 3.01
CA ASN A 183 19.70 3.37 4.24
C ASN A 183 18.39 2.59 4.36
N TYR A 184 18.15 1.67 3.42
CA TYR A 184 16.90 0.90 3.42
C TYR A 184 16.79 -0.09 4.58
N PHE A 185 17.94 -0.52 5.07
CA PHE A 185 18.12 -1.23 6.32
C PHE A 185 18.79 -0.23 7.26
N GLY A 186 18.26 -0.04 8.47
CA GLY A 186 18.68 1.03 9.38
C GLY A 186 20.22 1.15 9.52
N THR A 187 20.71 2.34 9.84
CA THR A 187 22.13 2.53 10.15
C THR A 187 22.56 1.55 11.24
N LYS A 188 23.56 0.72 10.93
CA LYS A 188 24.28 -0.08 11.91
C LYS A 188 24.86 0.80 13.01
#